data_AF-A0A3G1HH47-F1
#
_entry.id   AF-A0A3G1HH47-F1
#
_cell.length_a   1.000
_cell.length_b   1.000
_cell.length_c   1.000
_cell.angle_alpha   90.00
_cell.angle_beta   90.00
_cell.angle_gamma   90.00
#
_symmetry.space_group_name_H-M   'P 1'
#
loop_
_entity.id
_entity.type
_entity.pdbx_description
1 polymer ?
#
loop_
_entity_poly.entity_id
_entity_poly.type
_entity_poly.pdbx_seq_one_letter_code
_entity_poly.pdbx_strand_id
1 'polypeptide(L)'
;MNFFFGKNIPSVLLMSLVILANAQRRDVDMNELERQNKITQQILEAFIQKKLGLRSTVPKAPSILDILPVKMPTLPMTQQPEMTQDMEEENQDTIDSQELTEEQEIREDDSLQSVESEQIDSIYNTDSECSSCNDDDLGVTRWTMPLLKSGEKKYYLGIFFKANWFKAQQYCRFHGMHLASISSQQENDKLEQYVKDSGFGREHFWTSGTDLAEEGSFFWMANGRPLTFVNWNAGEPNNFRYENGEEENCLELWNRDDKGLKWNDSPCSFETFFICEVRSD
;
A
#
# COMPACT_ATOMS: atom_id res chain seq x y z
N MET A 1 -39.71 33.18 41.19
CA MET A 1 -40.10 31.84 41.69
C MET A 1 -39.08 30.85 41.15
N ASN A 2 -38.20 30.35 42.02
CA ASN A 2 -37.38 29.17 41.74
C ASN A 2 -38.30 27.96 41.60
N PHE A 3 -38.01 27.03 40.69
CA PHE A 3 -37.98 25.60 41.02
C PHE A 3 -37.05 24.86 40.05
N PHE A 4 -35.98 24.32 40.64
CA PHE A 4 -35.12 23.27 40.10
C PHE A 4 -35.89 21.94 40.01
N PHE A 5 -35.63 21.16 38.96
CA PHE A 5 -35.38 19.71 38.94
C PHE A 5 -34.91 19.42 37.49
N GLY A 6 -33.80 18.76 37.18
CA GLY A 6 -33.10 17.71 37.90
C GLY A 6 -32.96 16.52 36.95
N LYS A 7 -31.82 16.49 36.23
CA LYS A 7 -31.04 15.36 35.66
C LYS A 7 -31.74 14.06 35.18
N ASN A 8 -31.17 13.58 34.06
CA ASN A 8 -31.05 12.18 33.60
C ASN A 8 -32.19 11.60 32.76
N ILE A 9 -32.03 11.74 31.43
CA ILE A 9 -32.54 10.78 30.45
C ILE A 9 -31.31 10.04 29.88
N PRO A 10 -31.29 8.71 29.83
CA PRO A 10 -30.07 7.92 29.63
C PRO A 10 -29.49 8.03 28.22
N SER A 11 -28.15 8.06 28.19
CA SER A 11 -27.22 8.17 27.04
C SER A 11 -27.25 6.99 26.04
N VAL A 12 -28.42 6.39 25.78
CA VAL A 12 -28.54 5.21 24.91
C VAL A 12 -29.41 5.46 23.66
N LEU A 13 -30.03 6.63 23.53
CA LEU A 13 -30.86 6.99 22.36
C LEU A 13 -30.21 7.96 21.37
N LEU A 14 -29.00 8.48 21.65
CA LEU A 14 -28.25 9.32 20.72
C LEU A 14 -27.17 8.56 19.91
N MET A 15 -26.93 7.29 20.21
CA MET A 15 -26.05 6.43 19.40
C MET A 15 -26.76 5.69 18.26
N SER A 16 -28.09 5.81 18.13
CA SER A 16 -28.84 5.21 17.01
C SER A 16 -29.18 6.17 15.87
N LEU A 17 -28.80 7.46 15.96
CA LEU A 17 -29.07 8.46 14.92
C LEU A 17 -27.83 8.95 14.16
N VAL A 18 -26.61 8.54 14.56
CA VAL A 18 -25.38 8.79 13.77
C VAL A 18 -25.15 7.70 12.70
N ILE A 19 -25.99 6.65 12.69
CA ILE A 19 -25.91 5.57 11.68
C ILE A 19 -26.72 5.89 10.40
N LEU A 20 -27.51 6.99 10.36
CA LEU A 20 -28.31 7.33 9.16
C LEU A 20 -27.82 8.55 8.34
N ALA A 21 -26.66 9.16 8.65
CA ALA A 21 -26.21 10.37 7.95
C ALA A 21 -24.89 10.22 7.16
N ASN A 22 -24.43 9.00 6.87
CA ASN A 22 -23.25 8.77 6.00
C ASN A 22 -23.45 7.59 5.04
N ALA A 23 -24.67 7.43 4.53
CA ALA A 23 -25.00 6.45 3.50
C ALA A 23 -25.00 7.09 2.11
N GLN A 24 -23.83 7.52 1.64
CA GLN A 24 -23.54 7.55 0.19
C GLN A 24 -22.03 7.35 0.00
N ARG A 25 -21.59 6.20 0.49
CA ARG A 25 -20.27 5.63 0.21
C ARG A 25 -20.29 5.19 -1.25
N ARG A 26 -19.23 5.52 -1.99
CA ARG A 26 -18.83 4.99 -3.32
C ARG A 26 -19.52 3.67 -3.62
N ASP A 27 -20.15 3.52 -4.80
CA ASP A 27 -20.70 2.25 -5.27
C ASP A 27 -19.63 1.17 -5.14
N VAL A 28 -19.69 0.44 -4.03
CA VAL A 28 -18.94 -0.78 -3.82
C VAL A 28 -19.78 -1.81 -4.54
N ASP A 29 -19.29 -2.28 -5.68
CA ASP A 29 -19.89 -3.42 -6.36
C ASP A 29 -19.91 -4.59 -5.37
N MET A 30 -21.08 -4.85 -4.79
CA MET A 30 -21.27 -5.86 -3.76
C MET A 30 -20.98 -7.26 -4.29
N ASN A 31 -21.16 -7.49 -5.59
CA ASN A 31 -20.86 -8.76 -6.24
C ASN A 31 -19.35 -8.95 -6.38
N GLU A 32 -18.61 -7.90 -6.76
CA GLU A 32 -17.15 -7.95 -6.78
C GLU A 32 -16.58 -8.05 -5.37
N LEU A 33 -17.17 -7.36 -4.38
CA LEU A 33 -16.76 -7.49 -2.98
C LEU A 33 -17.02 -8.90 -2.43
N GLU A 34 -18.17 -9.51 -2.73
CA GLU A 34 -18.49 -10.88 -2.33
C GLU A 34 -17.55 -11.89 -3.00
N ARG A 35 -17.25 -11.69 -4.29
CA ARG A 35 -16.25 -12.47 -5.03
C ARG A 35 -14.86 -12.37 -4.41
N GLN A 36 -14.40 -11.16 -4.10
CA GLN A 36 -13.09 -10.90 -3.48
C GLN A 36 -13.02 -11.48 -2.05
N ASN A 37 -14.09 -11.37 -1.26
CA ASN A 37 -14.16 -11.96 0.08
C ASN A 37 -14.08 -13.50 0.01
N LYS A 38 -14.76 -14.13 -0.96
CA LYS A 38 -14.71 -15.58 -1.18
C LYS A 38 -13.32 -16.05 -1.61
N ILE A 39 -12.66 -15.32 -2.51
CA ILE A 39 -11.28 -15.60 -2.93
C ILE A 39 -10.33 -15.47 -1.74
N THR A 40 -10.48 -14.41 -0.95
CA THR A 40 -9.66 -14.16 0.23
C THR A 40 -9.81 -15.27 1.27
N GLN A 41 -11.04 -15.75 1.52
CA GLN A 41 -11.30 -16.90 2.40
C GLN A 41 -10.62 -18.18 1.88
N GLN A 42 -10.72 -18.47 0.58
CA GLN A 42 -10.08 -19.65 -0.01
C GLN A 42 -8.54 -19.60 0.10
N ILE A 43 -7.92 -18.44 -0.10
CA ILE A 43 -6.48 -18.26 0.06
C ILE A 43 -6.06 -18.48 1.53
N LEU A 44 -6.82 -17.91 2.47
CA LEU A 44 -6.53 -18.03 3.89
C LEU A 44 -6.67 -19.48 4.38
N GLU A 45 -7.73 -20.18 3.96
CA GLU A 45 -7.94 -21.59 4.31
C GLU A 45 -6.85 -22.49 3.73
N ALA A 46 -6.45 -22.28 2.47
CA ALA A 46 -5.35 -23.01 1.85
C ALA A 46 -4.02 -22.77 2.58
N PHE A 47 -3.76 -21.54 3.00
CA PHE A 47 -2.56 -21.19 3.77
C PHE A 47 -2.54 -21.88 5.14
N ILE A 48 -3.65 -21.84 5.88
CA ILE A 48 -3.77 -22.48 7.20
C ILE A 48 -3.61 -23.99 7.07
N GLN A 49 -4.28 -24.63 6.10
CA GLN A 49 -4.17 -26.07 5.90
C GLN A 49 -2.74 -26.51 5.52
N LYS A 50 -2.03 -25.73 4.69
CA LYS A 50 -0.62 -25.97 4.36
C LYS A 50 0.28 -25.86 5.60
N LYS A 51 0.03 -24.88 6.47
CA LYS A 51 0.75 -24.70 7.74
C LYS A 51 0.47 -25.82 8.76
N LEU A 52 -0.73 -26.40 8.73
CA LEU A 52 -1.16 -27.46 9.66
C LEU A 52 -0.98 -28.89 9.12
N GLY A 53 -0.55 -29.08 7.87
CA GLY A 53 -0.26 -30.38 7.28
C GLY A 53 -1.48 -31.28 7.03
N LEU A 54 -2.69 -30.71 6.93
CA LEU A 54 -3.94 -31.46 6.74
C LEU A 54 -4.14 -31.83 5.25
N ARG A 55 -4.52 -33.08 4.93
CA ARG A 55 -4.79 -33.52 3.55
C ARG A 55 -6.16 -33.02 3.04
N SER A 56 -6.14 -32.52 1.81
CA SER A 56 -7.16 -31.71 1.10
C SER A 56 -8.56 -32.35 1.00
N THR A 57 -9.58 -31.57 1.38
CA THR A 57 -10.98 -31.74 0.96
C THR A 57 -11.59 -30.43 0.41
N VAL A 58 -10.77 -29.41 0.13
CA VAL A 58 -11.20 -28.06 -0.29
C VAL A 58 -10.31 -27.57 -1.47
N PRO A 59 -10.85 -26.79 -2.44
CA PRO A 59 -10.29 -26.66 -3.77
C PRO A 59 -8.96 -25.90 -3.84
N LYS A 60 -8.24 -26.15 -4.94
CA LYS A 60 -6.95 -25.55 -5.31
C LYS A 60 -6.98 -24.03 -5.20
N ALA A 61 -5.88 -23.44 -4.71
CA ALA A 61 -5.75 -21.98 -4.58
C ALA A 61 -6.02 -21.28 -5.93
N PRO A 62 -6.76 -20.14 -5.92
CA PRO A 62 -7.09 -19.41 -7.14
C PRO A 62 -5.85 -18.90 -7.86
N SER A 63 -5.92 -18.84 -9.19
CA SER A 63 -4.84 -18.35 -10.03
C SER A 63 -4.77 -16.83 -10.05
N ILE A 64 -3.68 -16.25 -10.54
CA ILE A 64 -3.52 -14.79 -10.61
C ILE A 64 -4.61 -14.12 -11.46
N LEU A 65 -5.14 -14.82 -12.48
CA LEU A 65 -6.24 -14.34 -13.31
C LEU A 65 -7.58 -14.30 -12.57
N ASP A 66 -7.76 -15.13 -11.54
CA ASP A 66 -8.95 -15.14 -10.70
C ASP A 66 -8.94 -13.97 -9.69
N ILE A 67 -7.78 -13.41 -9.39
CA ILE A 67 -7.62 -12.34 -8.40
C ILE A 67 -7.84 -10.95 -9.02
N LEU A 68 -7.54 -10.80 -10.32
CA LEU A 68 -7.63 -9.52 -11.00
C LEU A 68 -9.09 -9.09 -11.26
N PRO A 69 -9.41 -7.79 -11.15
CA PRO A 69 -10.73 -7.26 -11.47
C PRO A 69 -11.00 -7.37 -12.98
N VAL A 70 -12.16 -7.89 -13.34
CA VAL A 70 -12.57 -8.03 -14.75
C VAL A 70 -13.08 -6.68 -15.26
N LYS A 71 -12.45 -6.15 -16.33
CA LYS A 71 -12.89 -4.91 -16.97
C LYS A 71 -14.02 -5.22 -17.97
N MET A 72 -15.20 -4.62 -17.77
CA MET A 72 -16.33 -4.82 -18.70
C MET A 72 -16.06 -4.18 -20.08
N PRO A 73 -16.44 -4.82 -21.20
CA PRO A 73 -16.33 -4.22 -22.53
C PRO A 73 -17.38 -3.13 -22.75
N THR A 74 -16.94 -1.99 -23.30
CA THR A 74 -17.80 -0.93 -23.84
C THR A 74 -18.19 -1.26 -25.29
N LEU A 75 -19.49 -1.37 -25.58
CA LEU A 75 -20.02 -1.58 -26.95
C LEU A 75 -20.11 -0.24 -27.72
N PRO A 76 -19.66 -0.18 -29.00
CA PRO A 76 -19.98 0.92 -29.90
C PRO A 76 -21.14 0.59 -30.86
N MET A 77 -22.00 1.58 -31.14
CA MET A 77 -23.08 1.54 -32.14
C MET A 77 -22.68 2.15 -33.49
N THR A 78 -23.32 1.68 -34.57
CA THR A 78 -23.61 2.25 -35.93
C THR A 78 -23.30 1.20 -37.03
N GLN A 79 -24.07 0.93 -38.10
CA GLN A 79 -25.27 1.47 -38.78
C GLN A 79 -25.81 0.36 -39.74
N GLN A 80 -27.10 0.36 -40.08
CA GLN A 80 -27.73 -0.31 -41.26
C GLN A 80 -28.11 0.78 -42.30
N PRO A 81 -28.27 0.50 -43.63
CA PRO A 81 -29.39 -0.27 -44.25
C PRO A 81 -28.94 -1.08 -45.52
N GLU A 82 -29.71 -1.87 -46.30
CA GLU A 82 -31.14 -2.04 -46.59
C GLU A 82 -31.36 -3.36 -47.43
N MET A 83 -32.58 -3.94 -47.33
CA MET A 83 -33.42 -4.70 -48.31
C MET A 83 -32.86 -5.70 -49.36
N THR A 84 -33.40 -6.93 -49.40
CA THR A 84 -34.41 -7.43 -50.39
C THR A 84 -34.88 -8.88 -50.15
N GLN A 85 -36.20 -9.04 -49.96
CA GLN A 85 -37.20 -10.00 -50.47
C GLN A 85 -36.90 -11.46 -50.95
N ASP A 86 -37.73 -12.37 -50.39
CA ASP A 86 -38.64 -13.34 -51.02
C ASP A 86 -38.33 -14.87 -51.12
N MET A 87 -39.29 -15.63 -50.54
CA MET A 87 -39.86 -16.96 -50.86
C MET A 87 -39.26 -18.30 -50.34
N GLU A 88 -40.06 -18.96 -49.47
CA GLU A 88 -40.54 -20.38 -49.45
C GLU A 88 -39.53 -21.56 -49.61
N GLU A 89 -39.57 -22.73 -48.96
CA GLU A 89 -40.40 -23.40 -47.93
C GLU A 89 -39.60 -24.65 -47.43
N GLU A 90 -39.84 -25.07 -46.19
CA GLU A 90 -39.62 -26.38 -45.53
C GLU A 90 -38.41 -27.31 -45.87
N ASN A 91 -37.55 -27.56 -44.87
CA ASN A 91 -37.60 -28.85 -44.13
C ASN A 91 -36.76 -28.89 -42.84
N GLN A 92 -37.27 -29.70 -41.91
CA GLN A 92 -36.92 -29.91 -40.51
C GLN A 92 -35.53 -30.53 -40.27
N ASP A 93 -34.77 -30.05 -39.26
CA ASP A 93 -34.25 -30.87 -38.14
C ASP A 93 -33.38 -30.08 -37.12
N THR A 94 -33.86 -30.03 -35.87
CA THR A 94 -33.19 -30.10 -34.55
C THR A 94 -32.00 -29.19 -34.11
N ILE A 95 -32.21 -28.56 -32.94
CA ILE A 95 -31.31 -28.30 -31.78
C ILE A 95 -30.83 -26.83 -31.48
N ASP A 96 -31.22 -26.40 -30.26
CA ASP A 96 -30.60 -25.51 -29.24
C ASP A 96 -30.86 -23.98 -29.15
N SER A 97 -30.91 -23.57 -27.85
CA SER A 97 -30.62 -22.30 -27.16
C SER A 97 -31.62 -21.12 -27.11
N GLN A 98 -31.93 -20.71 -25.86
CA GLN A 98 -32.07 -19.32 -25.31
C GLN A 98 -33.17 -18.40 -25.89
N GLU A 99 -33.83 -17.45 -25.20
CA GLU A 99 -33.90 -16.87 -23.84
C GLU A 99 -35.17 -15.99 -23.85
N LEU A 100 -35.86 -15.80 -22.71
CA LEU A 100 -37.08 -14.97 -22.62
C LEU A 100 -36.73 -13.53 -22.20
N THR A 101 -37.13 -12.60 -23.07
CA THR A 101 -37.20 -11.14 -22.90
C THR A 101 -38.28 -10.71 -21.90
N GLU A 102 -38.16 -9.51 -21.33
CA GLU A 102 -39.24 -8.51 -21.36
C GLU A 102 -38.74 -7.09 -21.04
N GLU A 103 -39.45 -6.13 -21.63
CA GLU A 103 -39.13 -4.73 -21.93
C GLU A 103 -39.59 -3.74 -20.83
N GLN A 104 -39.09 -2.49 -20.84
CA GLN A 104 -39.90 -1.26 -21.08
C GLN A 104 -39.24 0.08 -20.67
N GLU A 105 -39.12 0.96 -21.69
CA GLU A 105 -39.43 2.41 -21.78
C GLU A 105 -38.84 3.51 -20.86
N ILE A 106 -37.85 4.25 -21.42
CA ILE A 106 -37.78 5.69 -21.78
C ILE A 106 -38.35 6.78 -20.84
N ARG A 107 -37.50 7.73 -20.42
CA ARG A 107 -37.68 9.20 -20.64
C ARG A 107 -36.42 10.04 -20.40
N GLU A 108 -36.15 10.92 -21.37
CA GLU A 108 -35.09 11.93 -21.46
C GLU A 108 -35.40 13.19 -20.62
N ASP A 109 -34.36 13.89 -20.11
CA ASP A 109 -34.23 15.37 -20.01
C ASP A 109 -32.83 15.69 -19.43
N ASP A 110 -31.81 16.00 -20.22
CA ASP A 110 -31.37 17.30 -20.77
C ASP A 110 -30.79 18.33 -19.76
N SER A 111 -29.69 18.93 -20.21
CA SER A 111 -28.95 20.10 -19.68
C SER A 111 -27.95 19.91 -18.53
N LEU A 112 -26.70 19.62 -18.92
CA LEU A 112 -25.52 20.13 -18.21
C LEU A 112 -25.14 21.48 -18.83
N GLN A 113 -25.38 22.58 -18.12
CA GLN A 113 -24.69 23.84 -18.37
C GLN A 113 -23.61 24.06 -17.32
N SER A 114 -22.39 24.25 -17.84
CA SER A 114 -21.20 24.79 -17.22
C SER A 114 -21.45 26.05 -16.38
N VAL A 115 -20.80 26.18 -15.21
CA VAL A 115 -20.00 27.38 -14.86
C VAL A 115 -18.92 26.99 -13.85
N GLU A 116 -17.73 27.56 -14.07
CA GLU A 116 -16.52 27.57 -13.27
C GLU A 116 -16.69 28.10 -11.82
N SER A 117 -15.82 27.55 -10.97
CA SER A 117 -15.06 28.15 -9.85
C SER A 117 -15.68 29.12 -8.83
N GLU A 118 -15.31 28.84 -7.57
CA GLU A 118 -14.97 29.73 -6.44
C GLU A 118 -15.81 29.58 -5.16
N GLN A 119 -15.07 29.68 -4.03
CA GLN A 119 -15.50 29.84 -2.64
C GLN A 119 -15.89 28.59 -1.83
N ILE A 120 -14.88 27.98 -1.19
CA ILE A 120 -15.01 27.48 0.19
C ILE A 120 -13.78 27.94 1.00
N ASP A 121 -13.72 29.23 1.29
CA ASP A 121 -13.01 29.76 2.46
C ASP A 121 -14.08 30.13 3.49
N SER A 122 -14.36 29.27 4.49
CA SER A 122 -15.12 29.67 5.70
C SER A 122 -15.22 28.61 6.81
N ILE A 123 -14.23 27.73 7.02
CA ILE A 123 -14.23 26.82 8.20
C ILE A 123 -13.08 27.10 9.18
N TYR A 124 -12.48 28.29 9.15
CA TYR A 124 -11.65 28.76 10.26
C TYR A 124 -11.83 30.26 10.47
N ASN A 125 -12.91 30.64 11.15
CA ASN A 125 -12.96 31.90 11.88
C ASN A 125 -13.82 31.73 13.12
N THR A 126 -13.15 31.47 14.24
CA THR A 126 -13.66 31.85 15.56
C THR A 126 -12.57 32.68 16.18
N ASP A 127 -12.81 33.99 16.17
CA ASP A 127 -11.98 35.03 16.76
C ASP A 127 -11.74 34.75 18.25
N SER A 128 -10.50 34.44 18.58
CA SER A 128 -9.94 34.67 19.91
C SER A 128 -8.75 35.59 19.70
N GLU A 129 -8.94 36.86 20.02
CA GLU A 129 -7.94 37.92 19.96
C GLU A 129 -6.63 37.47 20.64
N CYS A 130 -5.55 37.33 19.86
CA CYS A 130 -4.20 37.36 20.40
C CYS A 130 -3.48 38.56 19.80
N SER A 131 -3.41 39.62 20.60
CA SER A 131 -2.62 40.80 20.26
C SER A 131 -1.13 40.46 20.32
N SER A 132 -0.43 40.77 19.23
CA SER A 132 1.03 40.77 19.06
C SER A 132 1.71 39.42 18.81
N CYS A 133 1.51 38.86 17.60
CA CYS A 133 2.51 37.98 17.00
C CYS A 133 3.52 38.87 16.26
N ASN A 134 4.68 39.14 16.86
CA ASN A 134 5.82 39.59 16.08
C ASN A 134 6.34 38.38 15.31
N ASP A 135 6.34 38.48 13.98
CA ASP A 135 7.03 37.55 13.10
C ASP A 135 8.53 37.67 13.36
N ASP A 136 9.08 36.75 14.15
CA ASP A 136 10.50 36.34 14.19
C ASP A 136 10.72 35.46 15.43
N ASP A 137 10.22 34.22 15.40
CA ASP A 137 10.80 33.04 16.08
C ASP A 137 9.86 31.84 15.83
N LEU A 138 10.19 30.99 14.85
CA LEU A 138 9.53 29.68 14.70
C LEU A 138 9.99 28.79 15.86
N GLY A 139 9.32 28.98 16.99
CA GLY A 139 9.53 28.29 18.25
C GLY A 139 9.66 26.78 18.08
N VAL A 140 10.86 26.30 18.38
CA VAL A 140 11.27 24.90 18.44
C VAL A 140 10.42 24.14 19.46
N THR A 141 9.36 23.44 19.02
CA THR A 141 8.76 22.30 19.74
C THR A 141 8.13 21.28 18.78
N ARG A 142 8.85 20.91 17.72
CA ARG A 142 8.54 19.71 16.93
C ARG A 142 9.77 18.83 16.95
N TRP A 143 9.64 17.57 17.32
CA TRP A 143 10.66 16.55 17.12
C TRP A 143 11.04 16.53 15.64
N THR A 144 12.01 17.35 15.25
CA THR A 144 12.52 17.40 13.88
C THR A 144 13.47 16.23 13.76
N MET A 145 13.01 15.18 13.08
CA MET A 145 13.88 14.06 12.73
C MET A 145 15.06 14.62 11.93
N PRO A 146 16.31 14.43 12.37
CA PRO A 146 17.46 14.86 11.59
C PRO A 146 17.46 14.04 10.30
N LEU A 147 17.39 14.73 9.16
CA LEU A 147 17.36 14.10 7.85
C LEU A 147 18.66 14.42 7.09
N LEU A 148 19.37 13.40 6.64
CA LEU A 148 20.47 13.55 5.69
C LEU A 148 19.91 13.72 4.28
N LYS A 149 20.24 14.82 3.59
CA LYS A 149 19.88 15.01 2.17
C LYS A 149 20.94 14.40 1.25
N SER A 150 20.54 13.53 0.33
CA SER A 150 21.35 13.10 -0.82
C SER A 150 20.53 13.21 -2.11
N GLY A 151 20.80 14.25 -2.91
CA GLY A 151 20.04 14.51 -4.13
C GLY A 151 18.56 14.79 -3.81
N GLU A 152 17.67 14.02 -4.43
CA GLU A 152 16.22 14.06 -4.22
C GLU A 152 15.77 13.29 -2.97
N LYS A 153 16.64 12.51 -2.34
CA LYS A 153 16.30 11.68 -1.19
C LYS A 153 16.73 12.33 0.12
N LYS A 154 15.97 12.06 1.16
CA LYS A 154 16.28 12.39 2.55
C LYS A 154 16.24 11.12 3.39
N TYR A 155 17.25 10.90 4.22
CA TYR A 155 17.35 9.70 5.06
C TYR A 155 17.24 10.01 6.53
N TYR A 156 16.62 9.08 7.25
CA TYR A 156 16.53 9.07 8.70
C TYR A 156 17.16 7.78 9.23
N LEU A 157 17.99 7.90 10.27
CA LEU A 157 18.55 6.72 10.96
C LEU A 157 17.64 6.32 12.12
N GLY A 158 17.04 5.13 12.01
CA GLY A 158 16.32 4.47 13.09
C GLY A 158 17.27 3.87 14.12
N ILE A 159 17.95 4.72 14.90
CA ILE A 159 18.95 4.31 15.91
C ILE A 159 18.40 4.22 17.33
N PHE A 160 17.12 4.55 17.54
CA PHE A 160 16.51 4.54 18.88
C PHE A 160 16.13 3.15 19.37
N PHE A 161 15.99 2.17 18.48
CA PHE A 161 15.70 0.78 18.81
C PHE A 161 16.09 -0.14 17.64
N LYS A 162 16.34 -1.41 17.94
CA LYS A 162 16.56 -2.45 16.94
C LYS A 162 15.23 -3.10 16.57
N ALA A 163 15.11 -3.52 15.31
CA ALA A 163 13.90 -4.11 14.75
C ALA A 163 14.25 -5.16 13.71
N ASN A 164 13.39 -6.16 13.57
CA ASN A 164 13.41 -7.02 12.39
C ASN A 164 13.01 -6.23 11.13
N TRP A 165 13.34 -6.79 9.97
CA TRP A 165 13.19 -6.09 8.69
C TRP A 165 11.74 -5.65 8.45
N PHE A 166 10.76 -6.49 8.78
CA PHE A 166 9.33 -6.18 8.64
C PHE A 166 8.87 -5.05 9.56
N LYS A 167 9.32 -5.05 10.82
CA LYS A 167 9.00 -4.01 11.80
C LYS A 167 9.65 -2.68 11.43
N ALA A 168 10.89 -2.69 10.94
CA ALA A 168 11.57 -1.52 10.41
C ALA A 168 10.84 -0.94 9.19
N GLN A 169 10.41 -1.80 8.26
CA GLN A 169 9.61 -1.41 7.11
C GLN A 169 8.28 -0.76 7.52
N GLN A 170 7.57 -1.32 8.51
CA GLN A 170 6.33 -0.73 9.03
C GLN A 170 6.59 0.61 9.72
N TYR A 171 7.66 0.73 10.50
CA TYR A 171 8.03 1.98 11.18
C TYR A 171 8.27 3.11 10.16
N CYS A 172 9.10 2.87 9.13
CA CYS A 172 9.34 3.88 8.11
C CYS A 172 8.01 4.28 7.44
N ARG A 173 7.16 3.32 7.08
CA ARG A 173 5.86 3.59 6.43
C ARG A 173 4.90 4.38 7.32
N PHE A 174 4.88 4.10 8.61
CA PHE A 174 4.06 4.87 9.57
C PHE A 174 4.44 6.36 9.57
N HIS A 175 5.71 6.69 9.32
CA HIS A 175 6.20 8.06 9.20
C HIS A 175 6.14 8.65 7.78
N GLY A 176 5.44 8.00 6.84
CA GLY A 176 5.39 8.44 5.44
C GLY A 176 6.72 8.26 4.69
N MET A 177 7.57 7.37 5.18
CA MET A 177 8.88 7.03 4.62
C MET A 177 8.88 5.57 4.14
N HIS A 178 9.96 5.15 3.48
CA HIS A 178 10.23 3.75 3.16
C HIS A 178 11.55 3.33 3.80
N LEU A 179 11.87 2.04 3.90
CA LEU A 179 13.26 1.66 4.12
C LEU A 179 14.11 2.18 2.96
N ALA A 180 15.37 2.51 3.21
CA ALA A 180 16.21 3.14 2.21
C ALA A 180 16.49 2.21 1.03
N SER A 181 16.40 2.75 -0.19
CA SER A 181 16.92 2.11 -1.39
C SER A 181 18.24 2.78 -1.76
N ILE A 182 19.20 2.04 -2.32
CA ILE A 182 20.51 2.57 -2.69
C ILE A 182 20.76 2.32 -4.17
N SER A 183 20.89 3.39 -4.94
CA SER A 183 20.95 3.36 -6.40
C SER A 183 22.30 3.73 -6.99
N SER A 184 23.25 4.18 -6.17
CA SER A 184 24.59 4.58 -6.61
C SER A 184 25.65 4.46 -5.51
N GLN A 185 26.92 4.38 -5.91
CA GLN A 185 28.06 4.43 -4.99
C GLN A 185 28.06 5.70 -4.14
N GLN A 186 27.79 6.86 -4.76
CA GLN A 186 27.74 8.14 -4.05
C GLN A 186 26.69 8.15 -2.93
N GLU A 187 25.54 7.51 -3.16
CA GLU A 187 24.49 7.38 -2.15
C GLU A 187 24.93 6.48 -0.99
N ASN A 188 25.58 5.35 -1.30
CA ASN A 188 26.14 4.46 -0.28
C ASN A 188 27.21 5.18 0.56
N ASP A 189 28.14 5.90 -0.07
CA ASP A 189 29.24 6.59 0.62
C ASP A 189 28.71 7.68 1.57
N LYS A 190 27.67 8.41 1.16
CA LYS A 190 27.02 9.42 2.00
C LYS A 190 26.31 8.79 3.19
N LEU A 191 25.62 7.67 3.00
CA LEU A 191 24.99 6.93 4.09
C LEU A 191 26.05 6.39 5.06
N GLU A 192 27.14 5.84 4.54
CA GLU A 192 28.26 5.37 5.34
C GLU A 192 28.85 6.50 6.20
N GLN A 193 29.13 7.65 5.59
CA GLN A 193 29.62 8.81 6.32
C GLN A 193 28.62 9.25 7.40
N TYR A 194 27.34 9.32 7.07
CA TYR A 194 26.31 9.76 8.01
C TYR A 194 26.16 8.82 9.22
N VAL A 195 26.24 7.51 8.99
CA VAL A 195 26.22 6.51 10.06
C VAL A 195 27.49 6.59 10.91
N LYS A 196 28.66 6.79 10.29
CA LYS A 196 29.94 6.99 11.00
C LYS A 196 29.92 8.24 11.86
N ASP A 197 29.49 9.37 11.32
CA ASP A 197 29.40 10.66 12.01
C ASP A 197 28.39 10.61 13.17
N SER A 198 27.36 9.77 13.06
CA SER A 198 26.39 9.50 14.13
C SER A 198 26.94 8.58 15.24
N GLY A 199 28.13 8.00 15.07
CA GLY A 199 28.77 7.10 16.04
C GLY A 199 28.37 5.62 15.91
N PHE A 200 27.64 5.24 14.86
CA PHE A 200 27.12 3.88 14.66
C PHE A 200 27.83 3.13 13.52
N GLY A 201 29.04 3.56 13.11
CA GLY A 201 29.79 2.99 11.98
C GLY A 201 30.19 1.50 12.06
N ARG A 202 29.90 0.83 13.19
CA ARG A 202 30.14 -0.61 13.41
C ARG A 202 28.84 -1.41 13.56
N GLU A 203 27.69 -0.75 13.50
CA GLU A 203 26.40 -1.40 13.65
C GLU A 203 25.80 -1.78 12.29
N HIS A 204 24.77 -2.60 12.33
CA HIS A 204 24.06 -3.12 11.16
C HIS A 204 22.80 -2.30 10.89
N PHE A 205 22.50 -2.08 9.62
CA PHE A 205 21.36 -1.26 9.20
C PHE A 205 20.53 -1.91 8.11
N TRP A 206 19.26 -2.18 8.37
CA TRP A 206 18.32 -2.58 7.33
C TRP A 206 18.12 -1.52 6.26
N THR A 207 18.02 -2.01 5.03
CA THR A 207 17.60 -1.28 3.83
C THR A 207 16.34 -1.92 3.25
N SER A 208 15.77 -1.38 2.17
CA SER A 208 14.58 -1.97 1.54
C SER A 208 14.91 -3.12 0.57
N GLY A 209 16.17 -3.53 0.46
CA GLY A 209 16.59 -4.57 -0.48
C GLY A 209 16.16 -5.95 0.01
N THR A 210 15.53 -6.74 -0.86
CA THR A 210 15.11 -8.11 -0.53
C THR A 210 14.87 -8.92 -1.81
N ASP A 211 15.08 -10.23 -1.71
CA ASP A 211 14.75 -11.23 -2.72
C ASP A 211 13.72 -12.27 -2.20
N LEU A 212 12.98 -11.92 -1.12
CA LEU A 212 11.88 -12.74 -0.56
C LEU A 212 10.84 -13.21 -1.60
N ALA A 213 10.71 -12.50 -2.72
CA ALA A 213 9.79 -12.87 -3.79
C ALA A 213 10.35 -13.98 -4.70
N GLU A 214 11.65 -13.93 -4.98
CA GLU A 214 12.36 -14.85 -5.85
C GLU A 214 13.86 -14.82 -5.49
N GLU A 215 14.33 -15.91 -4.89
CA GLU A 215 15.72 -16.12 -4.47
C GLU A 215 16.74 -15.72 -5.55
N GLY A 216 17.73 -14.91 -5.18
CA GLY A 216 18.75 -14.40 -6.08
C GLY A 216 18.33 -13.21 -6.94
N SER A 217 17.06 -12.81 -6.89
CA SER A 217 16.52 -11.64 -7.60
C SER A 217 16.13 -10.54 -6.61
N PHE A 218 17.10 -9.71 -6.24
CA PHE A 218 16.88 -8.61 -5.30
C PHE A 218 16.14 -7.42 -5.93
N PHE A 219 15.17 -6.88 -5.18
CA PHE A 219 14.42 -5.67 -5.48
C PHE A 219 14.44 -4.69 -4.30
N TRP A 220 14.33 -3.40 -4.61
CA TRP A 220 14.09 -2.36 -3.63
C TRP A 220 12.61 -2.23 -3.33
N MET A 221 12.16 -2.70 -2.17
CA MET A 221 10.75 -2.57 -1.75
C MET A 221 10.26 -1.12 -1.61
N ALA A 222 11.16 -0.15 -1.48
CA ALA A 222 10.82 1.27 -1.48
C ALA A 222 10.23 1.77 -2.81
N ASN A 223 10.66 1.20 -3.95
CA ASN A 223 10.32 1.71 -5.28
C ASN A 223 9.94 0.62 -6.30
N GLY A 224 10.00 -0.66 -5.91
CA GLY A 224 9.66 -1.82 -6.74
C GLY A 224 10.65 -2.10 -7.88
N ARG A 225 11.84 -1.48 -7.88
CA ARG A 225 12.84 -1.65 -8.94
C ARG A 225 13.90 -2.70 -8.57
N PRO A 226 14.45 -3.43 -9.55
CA PRO A 226 15.58 -4.32 -9.30
C PRO A 226 16.83 -3.51 -8.91
N LEU A 227 17.80 -4.19 -8.31
CA LEU A 227 19.11 -3.58 -8.02
C LEU A 227 19.83 -3.20 -9.31
N THR A 228 20.15 -1.91 -9.47
CA THR A 228 20.95 -1.38 -10.59
C THR A 228 22.42 -1.13 -10.20
N PHE A 229 22.68 -1.11 -8.90
CA PHE A 229 23.97 -0.91 -8.27
C PHE A 229 24.11 -1.96 -7.18
N VAL A 230 25.32 -2.45 -6.97
CA VAL A 230 25.63 -3.46 -5.95
C VAL A 230 26.91 -3.09 -5.21
N ASN A 231 26.92 -3.26 -3.90
CA ASN A 231 28.10 -3.03 -3.06
C ASN A 231 28.24 -4.13 -1.98
N TRP A 232 28.07 -5.38 -2.40
CA TRP A 232 28.18 -6.55 -1.54
C TRP A 232 29.53 -6.66 -0.84
N ASN A 233 29.50 -7.19 0.40
CA ASN A 233 30.69 -7.67 1.07
C ASN A 233 31.31 -8.85 0.30
N ALA A 234 32.59 -9.11 0.56
CA ALA A 234 33.26 -10.22 -0.11
C ALA A 234 32.62 -11.56 0.31
N GLY A 235 32.07 -12.27 -0.67
CA GLY A 235 31.35 -13.53 -0.45
C GLY A 235 29.83 -13.40 -0.42
N GLU A 236 29.28 -12.18 -0.47
CA GLU A 236 27.84 -11.93 -0.43
C GLU A 236 27.26 -11.62 -1.83
N PRO A 237 25.96 -11.86 -2.06
CA PRO A 237 25.03 -12.55 -1.15
C PRO A 237 25.31 -14.06 -1.13
N ASN A 238 25.24 -14.69 0.04
CA ASN A 238 25.61 -16.10 0.21
C ASN A 238 24.40 -17.01 0.48
N ASN A 239 23.25 -16.43 0.81
CA ASN A 239 22.03 -17.10 1.25
C ASN A 239 22.30 -18.17 2.33
N PHE A 240 22.91 -17.76 3.45
CA PHE A 240 23.27 -18.72 4.49
C PHE A 240 22.01 -19.35 5.08
N ARG A 241 21.99 -20.69 5.11
CA ARG A 241 20.89 -21.43 5.73
C ARG A 241 21.22 -21.77 7.18
N TYR A 242 20.51 -21.14 8.10
CA TYR A 242 20.69 -21.33 9.54
C TYR A 242 20.09 -22.66 10.01
N GLU A 243 20.52 -23.14 11.18
CA GLU A 243 20.08 -24.43 11.76
C GLU A 243 18.56 -24.47 12.01
N ASN A 244 17.95 -23.32 12.29
CA ASN A 244 16.51 -23.15 12.46
C ASN A 244 15.73 -23.17 11.13
N GLY A 245 16.41 -23.29 10.00
CA GLY A 245 15.84 -23.28 8.65
C GLY A 245 15.56 -21.88 8.09
N GLU A 246 16.04 -20.82 8.74
CA GLU A 246 16.00 -19.46 8.17
C GLU A 246 17.06 -19.29 7.08
N GLU A 247 16.72 -18.47 6.09
CA GLU A 247 17.50 -18.16 4.90
C GLU A 247 17.67 -16.63 4.81
N GLU A 248 18.74 -16.16 4.18
CA GLU A 248 19.12 -14.76 4.15
C GLU A 248 18.46 -14.06 2.97
N ASN A 249 17.39 -13.30 3.24
CA ASN A 249 16.57 -12.69 2.18
C ASN A 249 16.44 -11.15 2.29
N CYS A 250 17.06 -10.55 3.31
CA CYS A 250 16.93 -9.13 3.62
C CYS A 250 18.29 -8.45 3.62
N LEU A 251 18.38 -7.31 2.92
CA LEU A 251 19.63 -6.59 2.72
C LEU A 251 19.90 -5.63 3.88
N GLU A 252 21.03 -5.82 4.55
CA GLU A 252 21.60 -4.89 5.52
C GLU A 252 22.91 -4.24 5.04
N LEU A 253 23.23 -3.09 5.63
CA LEU A 253 24.57 -2.50 5.59
C LEU A 253 25.36 -2.97 6.80
N TRP A 254 26.56 -3.51 6.56
CA TRP A 254 27.45 -4.01 7.58
C TRP A 254 28.92 -3.77 7.21
N ASN A 255 29.69 -3.29 8.20
CA ASN A 255 31.13 -3.12 8.12
C ASN A 255 31.85 -4.35 8.69
N ARG A 256 32.03 -5.37 7.85
CA ARG A 256 32.63 -6.67 8.25
C ARG A 256 34.15 -6.62 8.46
N ASP A 257 34.87 -5.95 7.57
CA ASP A 257 36.34 -5.99 7.48
C ASP A 257 37.01 -4.61 7.62
N ASP A 258 36.35 -3.64 8.25
CA ASP A 258 36.79 -2.22 8.24
C ASP A 258 36.92 -1.61 6.82
N LYS A 259 36.24 -2.22 5.83
CA LYS A 259 36.21 -1.81 4.41
C LYS A 259 35.02 -0.92 4.05
N GLY A 260 34.28 -0.45 5.07
CA GLY A 260 33.11 0.42 4.89
C GLY A 260 31.78 -0.32 5.04
N LEU A 261 30.69 0.43 4.99
CA LEU A 261 29.33 -0.11 5.10
C LEU A 261 28.92 -0.70 3.74
N LYS A 262 29.16 -1.99 3.62
CA LYS A 262 28.85 -2.82 2.46
C LYS A 262 27.66 -3.71 2.71
N TRP A 263 27.13 -4.32 1.66
CA TRP A 263 25.86 -5.03 1.73
C TRP A 263 26.07 -6.47 2.16
N ASN A 264 25.13 -6.96 2.94
CA ASN A 264 25.03 -8.35 3.38
C ASN A 264 23.56 -8.76 3.28
N ASP A 265 23.27 -9.94 2.75
CA ASP A 265 21.99 -10.60 2.96
C ASP A 265 22.00 -11.22 4.35
N SER A 266 20.88 -11.09 5.06
CA SER A 266 20.78 -11.54 6.45
C SER A 266 19.35 -12.02 6.71
N PRO A 267 19.11 -12.90 7.70
CA PRO A 267 17.77 -13.36 8.01
C PRO A 267 16.89 -12.18 8.39
N CYS A 268 15.74 -12.05 7.73
CA CYS A 268 14.81 -10.94 7.94
C CYS A 268 14.28 -10.82 9.38
N SER A 269 14.42 -11.88 10.18
CA SER A 269 14.02 -11.95 11.58
C SER A 269 15.00 -11.26 12.54
N PHE A 270 16.25 -11.02 12.12
CA PHE A 270 17.28 -10.42 12.98
C PHE A 270 16.96 -8.98 13.34
N GLU A 271 17.29 -8.59 14.56
CA GLU A 271 17.05 -7.22 15.03
C GLU A 271 18.29 -6.35 14.82
N THR A 272 18.18 -5.36 13.93
CA THR A 272 19.23 -4.39 13.64
C THR A 272 18.66 -2.97 13.64
N PHE A 273 19.52 -1.95 13.50
CA PHE A 273 19.03 -0.60 13.23
C PHE A 273 18.57 -0.52 11.77
N PHE A 274 18.04 0.61 11.35
CA PHE A 274 17.50 0.71 10.00
C PHE A 274 17.59 2.14 9.46
N ILE A 275 17.56 2.27 8.15
CA ILE A 275 17.60 3.57 7.47
C ILE A 275 16.28 3.74 6.74
N CYS A 276 15.55 4.81 7.05
CA CYS A 276 14.39 5.20 6.29
C CYS A 276 14.78 6.23 5.22
N GLU A 277 14.08 6.26 4.09
CA GLU A 277 14.16 7.29 3.06
C GLU A 277 12.80 7.93 2.79
N VAL A 278 12.83 9.22 2.41
CA VAL A 278 11.70 9.93 1.80
C VAL A 278 12.20 10.67 0.58
N ARG A 279 11.39 10.72 -0.48
CA ARG A 279 11.69 11.49 -1.68
C ARG A 279 11.18 12.93 -1.47
N SER A 280 12.00 13.89 -1.86
CA SER A 280 11.59 15.30 -1.94
C SER A 280 11.04 15.50 -3.35
N ASP A 281 9.73 15.66 -3.45
CA ASP A 281 9.06 16.09 -4.67
C ASP A 281 9.41 17.56 -5.00
#